data_AF-A0A3A8JLQ2-F1
#
_entry.id   AF-A0A3A8JLQ2-F1
#
_cell.length_a   1.000
_cell.length_b   1.000
_cell.length_c   1.000
_cell.angle_alpha   90.00
_cell.angle_beta   90.00
_cell.angle_gamma   90.00
#
_symmetry.space_group_name_H-M   'P 1'
#
loop_
_entity.id
_entity.type
_entity.pdbx_description
1 polymer ?
#
loop_
_entity_poly.entity_id
_entity_poly.type
_entity_poly.pdbx_seq_one_letter_code
_entity_poly.pdbx_strand_id
1 'polypeptide(L)'
;MSSKPGVLEPLRVRIRRFQFIVGLGFLSLVLGAMLSVSLMIRLKEVVGALPFDFLRLVATVLLQDLWVLAVLPALCYVGSRIVPLRPWSTALGAAATGGFFVVALSLVSDGGEILTEGWGLASALRLMSFVGGALLSAQAIRVGRTAAERGSSVAQVKAEARQSEYDEFLKAAEADGARMEQRDQAAAAAAAPAAAAPSTSPVTPEGQDSPQGEAPKTPAA
;
A
#
# COMPACT_ATOMS: atom_id res chain seq x y z
N MET A 1 -32.39 -7.29 -25.89
CA MET A 1 -31.90 -5.92 -25.63
C MET A 1 -30.50 -6.01 -25.05
N SER A 2 -29.50 -5.65 -25.86
CA SER A 2 -28.08 -5.82 -25.58
C SER A 2 -27.57 -4.65 -24.73
N SER A 3 -27.25 -4.94 -23.46
CA SER A 3 -26.60 -3.99 -22.57
C SER A 3 -25.18 -3.72 -23.07
N LYS A 4 -24.98 -2.58 -23.74
CA LYS A 4 -23.66 -2.11 -24.21
C LYS A 4 -22.64 -2.13 -23.06
N PRO A 5 -21.60 -2.99 -23.09
CA PRO A 5 -20.63 -3.09 -22.00
C PRO A 5 -19.69 -1.88 -21.88
N GLY A 6 -19.59 -1.03 -22.90
CA GLY A 6 -18.49 -0.05 -23.01
C GLY A 6 -18.66 1.31 -22.30
N VAL A 7 -19.86 1.69 -21.83
CA VAL A 7 -20.08 3.05 -21.29
C VAL A 7 -20.03 3.10 -19.76
N LEU A 8 -20.25 1.97 -19.08
CA LEU A 8 -20.35 1.91 -17.62
C LEU A 8 -19.00 1.63 -16.91
N GLU A 9 -18.02 1.06 -17.59
CA GLU A 9 -16.68 0.85 -17.05
C GLU A 9 -15.96 2.13 -16.60
N PRO A 10 -15.90 3.22 -17.38
CA PRO A 10 -15.24 4.45 -16.93
C PRO A 10 -15.96 5.09 -15.74
N LEU A 11 -17.29 4.92 -15.65
CA LEU A 11 -18.10 5.38 -14.53
C LEU A 11 -17.78 4.62 -13.24
N ARG A 12 -17.67 3.28 -13.30
CA ARG A 12 -17.29 2.46 -12.14
C ARG A 12 -15.91 2.83 -11.59
N VAL A 13 -14.94 3.08 -12.48
CA VAL A 13 -13.58 3.49 -12.05
C VAL A 13 -13.62 4.86 -11.37
N ARG A 14 -14.39 5.82 -11.90
CA ARG A 14 -14.54 7.14 -11.28
C ARG A 14 -15.25 7.06 -9.93
N ILE A 15 -16.31 6.28 -9.82
CA ILE A 15 -17.05 6.08 -8.57
C ILE A 15 -16.15 5.44 -7.50
N ARG A 16 -15.39 4.40 -7.84
CA ARG A 16 -14.45 3.76 -6.89
C ARG A 16 -13.40 4.75 -6.39
N ARG A 17 -12.85 5.60 -7.28
CA ARG A 17 -11.90 6.65 -6.90
C ARG A 17 -12.55 7.70 -5.99
N PHE A 18 -13.77 8.11 -6.31
CA PHE A 18 -14.53 9.06 -5.49
C PHE A 18 -14.81 8.48 -4.10
N GLN A 19 -15.31 7.25 -4.03
CA GLN A 19 -15.56 6.53 -2.78
C GLN A 19 -14.29 6.40 -1.94
N PHE A 20 -13.15 6.12 -2.58
CA PHE A 20 -11.86 6.08 -1.90
C PHE A 20 -11.47 7.45 -1.33
N ILE A 21 -11.62 8.55 -2.09
CA ILE A 21 -11.31 9.90 -1.63
C ILE A 21 -12.22 10.31 -0.45
N VAL A 22 -13.52 10.06 -0.56
CA VAL A 22 -14.49 10.33 0.50
C VAL A 22 -14.17 9.51 1.74
N GLY A 23 -13.95 8.20 1.57
CA GLY A 23 -13.62 7.28 2.65
C GLY A 23 -12.31 7.66 3.34
N LEU A 24 -11.31 8.13 2.60
CA LEU A 24 -10.04 8.58 3.16
C LEU A 24 -10.20 9.86 3.97
N GLY A 25 -10.99 10.83 3.50
CA GLY A 25 -11.33 12.04 4.26
C GLY A 25 -12.08 11.70 5.55
N PHE A 26 -13.09 10.84 5.47
CA PHE A 26 -13.86 10.40 6.63
C PHE A 26 -13.01 9.61 7.64
N LEU A 27 -12.24 8.64 7.18
CA LEU A 27 -11.34 7.85 8.04
C LEU A 27 -10.32 8.74 8.75
N SER A 28 -9.77 9.73 8.02
CA SER A 28 -8.85 10.72 8.59
C SER A 28 -9.51 11.53 9.69
N LEU A 29 -10.75 11.95 9.49
CA LEU A 29 -11.52 12.70 10.47
C LEU A 29 -11.75 11.87 11.74
N VAL A 30 -12.20 10.62 11.60
CA VAL A 30 -12.46 9.73 12.75
C VAL A 30 -11.18 9.48 13.55
N LEU A 31 -10.10 9.10 12.87
CA LEU A 31 -8.81 8.84 13.52
C LEU A 31 -8.26 10.11 14.17
N GLY A 32 -8.32 11.24 13.49
CA GLY A 32 -7.83 12.50 14.03
C GLY A 32 -8.68 13.05 15.17
N ALA A 33 -10.00 12.81 15.17
CA ALA A 33 -10.85 13.14 16.31
C ALA A 33 -10.48 12.30 17.55
N MET A 34 -10.27 10.98 17.37
CA MET A 34 -9.80 10.12 18.47
C MET A 34 -8.43 10.54 18.98
N LEU A 35 -7.50 10.86 18.09
CA LEU A 35 -6.18 11.35 18.45
C LEU A 35 -6.26 12.69 19.19
N SER A 36 -7.07 13.62 18.69
CA SER A 36 -7.27 14.95 19.27
C SER A 36 -7.83 14.87 20.68
N VAL A 37 -8.88 14.07 20.91
CA VAL A 37 -9.45 13.85 22.25
C VAL A 37 -8.42 13.22 23.18
N SER A 38 -7.69 12.20 22.71
CA SER A 38 -6.66 11.53 23.51
C SER A 38 -5.53 12.49 23.90
N LEU A 39 -5.05 13.30 22.95
CA LEU A 39 -4.03 14.33 23.22
C LEU A 39 -4.58 15.40 24.16
N MET A 40 -5.81 15.88 23.96
CA MET A 40 -6.40 16.93 24.77
C MET A 40 -6.47 16.53 26.25
N ILE A 41 -6.84 15.28 26.55
CA ILE A 41 -6.85 14.77 27.93
C ILE A 41 -5.45 14.82 28.54
N ARG A 42 -4.41 14.45 27.78
CA ARG A 42 -3.02 14.45 28.28
C ARG A 42 -2.38 15.83 28.34
N LEU A 43 -2.74 16.73 27.42
CA LEU A 43 -2.14 18.06 27.32
C LEU A 43 -2.85 19.10 28.17
N LYS A 44 -4.04 18.83 28.72
CA LYS A 44 -4.84 19.81 29.48
C LYS A 44 -4.03 20.49 30.60
N GLU A 45 -3.23 19.72 31.34
CA GLU A 45 -2.40 20.25 32.43
C GLU A 45 -1.27 21.15 31.91
N VAL A 46 -0.61 20.73 30.83
CA VAL A 46 0.51 21.47 30.23
C VAL A 46 0.02 22.75 29.54
N VAL A 47 -1.11 22.69 28.84
CA VAL A 47 -1.71 23.85 28.15
C VAL A 47 -2.28 24.84 29.17
N GLY A 48 -2.81 24.34 30.28
CA GLY A 48 -3.25 25.16 31.40
C GLY A 48 -2.10 25.94 32.05
N ALA A 49 -0.90 25.37 32.08
CA ALA A 49 0.30 26.02 32.64
C ALA A 49 0.91 27.11 31.74
N LEU A 50 0.47 27.25 30.47
CA LEU A 50 0.99 28.26 29.56
C LEU A 50 0.53 29.67 29.98
N PRO A 51 1.43 30.65 30.17
CA PRO A 51 1.06 32.00 30.60
C PRO A 51 0.50 32.87 29.47
N PHE A 52 0.65 32.47 28.19
CA PHE A 52 0.24 33.27 27.04
C PHE A 52 -1.04 32.74 26.41
N ASP A 53 -2.10 33.56 26.41
CA ASP A 53 -3.40 33.19 25.82
C ASP A 53 -3.33 32.95 24.30
N PHE A 54 -2.42 33.64 23.61
CA PHE A 54 -2.18 33.40 22.18
C PHE A 54 -1.64 31.98 21.92
N LEU A 55 -0.70 31.49 22.74
CA LEU A 55 -0.18 30.12 22.60
C LEU A 55 -1.26 29.09 22.86
N ARG A 56 -2.14 29.34 23.85
CA ARG A 56 -3.31 28.48 24.11
C ARG A 56 -4.24 28.45 22.92
N LEU A 57 -4.53 29.60 22.29
CA LEU A 57 -5.36 29.67 21.09
C LEU A 57 -4.76 28.84 19.95
N VAL A 58 -3.48 29.06 19.63
CA VAL A 58 -2.78 28.33 18.57
C VAL A 58 -2.74 26.82 18.86
N ALA A 59 -2.41 26.42 20.08
CA ALA A 59 -2.38 25.02 20.48
C ALA A 59 -3.77 24.37 20.35
N THR A 60 -4.82 25.08 20.74
CA THR A 60 -6.21 24.59 20.63
C THR A 60 -6.60 24.39 19.17
N VAL A 61 -6.30 25.36 18.30
CA VAL A 61 -6.55 25.25 16.85
C VAL A 61 -5.77 24.08 16.25
N LEU A 62 -4.48 23.93 16.56
CA LEU A 62 -3.66 22.84 16.06
C LEU A 62 -4.14 21.46 16.53
N LEU A 63 -4.59 21.34 17.78
CA LEU A 63 -5.18 20.10 18.29
C LEU A 63 -6.52 19.79 17.61
N GLN A 64 -7.33 20.81 17.36
CA GLN A 64 -8.62 20.65 16.69
C GLN A 64 -8.44 20.25 15.21
N ASP A 65 -7.49 20.88 14.52
CA ASP A 65 -7.20 20.65 13.10
C ASP A 65 -6.13 19.56 12.87
N LEU A 66 -5.76 18.82 13.93
CA LEU A 66 -4.75 17.77 13.89
C LEU A 66 -5.07 16.67 12.86
N TRP A 67 -6.37 16.41 12.65
CA TRP A 67 -6.82 15.45 11.66
C TRP A 67 -6.44 15.86 10.22
N VAL A 68 -6.51 17.16 9.88
CA VAL A 68 -6.12 17.69 8.56
C VAL A 68 -4.62 17.85 8.46
N LEU A 69 -3.96 18.22 9.56
CA LEU A 69 -2.54 18.57 9.55
C LEU A 69 -1.61 17.36 9.66
N ALA A 70 -2.00 16.31 10.38
CA ALA A 70 -1.15 15.15 10.64
C ALA A 70 -1.72 13.85 10.05
N VAL A 71 -3.00 13.57 10.30
CA VAL A 71 -3.60 12.28 9.91
C VAL A 71 -3.85 12.22 8.40
N LEU A 72 -4.41 13.28 7.82
CA LEU A 72 -4.73 13.34 6.39
C LEU A 72 -3.47 13.21 5.51
N PRO A 73 -2.37 13.94 5.76
CA PRO A 73 -1.15 13.78 4.97
C PRO A 73 -0.52 12.40 5.15
N ALA A 74 -0.56 11.83 6.36
CA ALA A 74 -0.05 10.48 6.62
C ALA A 74 -0.83 9.42 5.84
N LEU A 75 -2.16 9.47 5.87
CA LEU A 75 -3.01 8.56 5.09
C LEU A 75 -2.84 8.77 3.58
N CYS A 76 -2.71 10.02 3.14
CA CYS A 76 -2.45 10.33 1.74
C CYS A 76 -1.08 9.81 1.26
N TYR A 77 -0.06 9.90 2.12
CA TYR A 77 1.26 9.32 1.86
C TYR A 77 1.16 7.80 1.68
N VAL A 78 0.52 7.10 2.62
CA VAL A 78 0.34 5.64 2.54
C VAL A 78 -0.51 5.25 1.32
N GLY A 79 -1.63 5.94 1.10
CA GLY A 79 -2.51 5.69 -0.05
C GLY A 79 -1.80 5.90 -1.40
N SER A 80 -0.91 6.89 -1.49
CA SER A 80 -0.15 7.17 -2.72
C SER A 80 0.84 6.07 -3.09
N ARG A 81 1.21 5.19 -2.15
CA ARG A 81 2.05 4.02 -2.46
C ARG A 81 1.28 2.89 -3.13
N ILE A 82 -0.02 2.81 -2.91
CA ILE A 82 -0.84 1.67 -3.35
C ILE A 82 -1.63 2.03 -4.62
N VAL A 83 -2.07 3.29 -4.74
CA VAL A 83 -2.97 3.72 -5.82
C VAL A 83 -2.38 4.94 -6.55
N PRO A 84 -2.37 4.97 -7.90
CA PRO A 84 -1.96 6.14 -8.67
C PRO A 84 -3.00 7.26 -8.53
N LEU A 85 -2.81 8.11 -7.52
CA LEU A 85 -3.70 9.23 -7.21
C LEU A 85 -3.20 10.54 -7.85
N ARG A 86 -4.15 11.42 -8.17
CA ARG A 86 -3.86 12.79 -8.60
C ARG A 86 -3.70 13.66 -7.34
N PRO A 87 -2.53 14.27 -7.09
CA PRO A 87 -2.23 14.90 -5.80
C PRO A 87 -3.24 15.94 -5.38
N TRP A 88 -3.56 16.87 -6.28
CA TRP A 88 -4.44 18.00 -5.98
C TRP A 88 -5.91 17.58 -5.84
N SER A 89 -6.45 16.80 -6.78
CA SER A 89 -7.86 16.41 -6.70
C SER A 89 -8.14 15.49 -5.50
N THR A 90 -7.18 14.63 -5.13
CA THR A 90 -7.32 13.74 -3.98
C THR A 90 -7.16 14.48 -2.67
N ALA A 91 -6.12 15.32 -2.53
CA ALA A 91 -5.92 16.10 -1.30
C ALA A 91 -7.08 17.07 -1.06
N LEU A 92 -7.48 17.81 -2.09
CA LEU A 92 -8.58 18.78 -1.98
C LEU A 92 -9.92 18.06 -1.75
N GLY A 93 -10.16 16.94 -2.44
CA GLY A 93 -11.37 16.15 -2.27
C GLY A 93 -11.49 15.56 -0.88
N ALA A 94 -10.41 14.97 -0.34
CA ALA A 94 -10.41 14.38 0.99
C ALA A 94 -10.50 15.43 2.10
N ALA A 95 -9.83 16.58 1.92
CA ALA A 95 -9.95 17.71 2.84
C ALA A 95 -11.36 18.30 2.80
N ALA A 96 -11.93 18.50 1.61
CA ALA A 96 -13.28 19.04 1.45
C ALA A 96 -14.35 18.10 2.03
N THR A 97 -14.24 16.78 1.83
CA THR A 97 -15.20 15.83 2.38
C THR A 97 -15.13 15.78 3.90
N GLY A 98 -13.93 15.71 4.48
CA GLY A 98 -13.78 15.76 5.94
C GLY A 98 -14.25 17.10 6.52
N GLY A 99 -13.88 18.22 5.89
CA GLY A 99 -14.35 19.55 6.30
C GLY A 99 -15.88 19.69 6.24
N PHE A 100 -16.49 19.15 5.19
CA PHE A 100 -17.95 19.09 5.08
C PHE A 100 -18.59 18.29 6.22
N PHE A 101 -18.00 17.15 6.60
CA PHE A 101 -18.47 16.37 7.75
C PHE A 101 -18.33 17.13 9.07
N VAL A 102 -17.23 17.86 9.29
CA VAL A 102 -17.08 18.70 10.49
C VAL A 102 -18.18 19.76 10.53
N VAL A 103 -18.40 20.48 9.44
CA VAL A 103 -19.46 21.49 9.35
C VAL A 103 -20.83 20.87 9.60
N ALA A 104 -21.11 19.70 9.01
CA ALA A 104 -22.38 18.99 9.22
C ALA A 104 -22.57 18.57 10.68
N LEU A 105 -21.52 18.06 11.34
CA LEU A 105 -21.57 17.68 12.75
C LEU A 105 -21.77 18.89 13.66
N SER A 106 -21.05 19.98 13.41
CA SER A 106 -21.20 21.22 14.18
C SER A 106 -22.58 21.85 14.00
N LEU A 107 -23.15 21.78 12.78
CA LEU A 107 -24.54 22.21 12.54
C LEU A 107 -25.56 21.38 13.33
N VAL A 108 -25.29 20.08 13.52
CA VAL A 108 -26.15 19.19 14.31
C VAL A 108 -25.96 19.40 15.81
N SER A 109 -24.74 19.68 16.29
CA SER A 109 -24.45 19.86 17.71
C SER A 109 -24.81 21.25 18.23
N ASP A 110 -24.44 22.28 17.49
CA ASP A 110 -24.51 23.69 17.92
C ASP A 110 -25.61 24.46 17.18
N GLY A 111 -26.29 23.82 16.21
CA GLY A 111 -27.36 24.44 15.43
C GLY A 111 -26.87 25.49 14.44
N GLY A 112 -27.76 26.42 14.08
CA GLY A 112 -27.50 27.49 13.10
C GLY A 112 -26.62 28.65 13.63
N GLU A 113 -26.29 28.66 14.92
CA GLU A 113 -25.55 29.76 15.57
C GLU A 113 -24.13 29.94 14.99
N ILE A 114 -23.56 28.88 14.42
CA ILE A 114 -22.27 28.89 13.72
C ILE A 114 -22.24 29.85 12.51
N LEU A 115 -23.38 30.05 11.82
CA LEU A 115 -23.41 30.94 10.66
C LEU A 115 -23.44 32.42 11.05
N THR A 116 -23.87 32.74 12.26
CA THR A 116 -24.09 34.12 12.71
C THR A 116 -22.99 34.61 13.64
N GLU A 117 -22.35 33.73 14.40
CA GLU A 117 -21.38 34.12 15.43
C GLU A 117 -19.93 34.00 14.92
N GLY A 118 -19.43 35.12 14.37
CA GLY A 118 -18.02 35.45 14.42
C GLY A 118 -17.13 34.96 13.27
N TRP A 119 -16.99 35.80 12.24
CA TRP A 119 -15.74 35.92 11.48
C TRP A 119 -14.65 36.56 12.36
N GLY A 120 -14.17 35.82 13.35
CA GLY A 120 -13.08 36.22 14.25
C GLY A 120 -11.71 35.68 13.83
N LEU A 121 -10.68 36.03 14.60
CA LEU A 121 -9.30 35.56 14.40
C LEU A 121 -9.22 34.01 14.41
N ALA A 122 -10.01 33.34 15.24
CA ALA A 122 -10.07 31.88 15.30
C ALA A 122 -10.52 31.24 13.98
N SER A 123 -11.49 31.84 13.29
CA SER A 123 -11.98 31.38 11.98
C SER A 123 -10.91 31.54 10.90
N ALA A 124 -10.15 32.63 10.93
CA ALA A 124 -9.01 32.82 10.04
C ALA A 124 -7.90 31.78 10.27
N LEU A 125 -7.57 31.49 11.55
CA LEU A 125 -6.59 30.45 11.88
C LEU A 125 -7.06 29.06 11.42
N ARG A 126 -8.33 28.70 11.64
CA ARG A 126 -8.90 27.43 11.14
C ARG A 126 -8.81 27.32 9.62
N LEU A 127 -9.12 28.39 8.90
CA LEU A 127 -9.00 28.40 7.44
C LEU A 127 -7.55 28.24 6.99
N MET A 128 -6.61 28.91 7.66
CA MET A 128 -5.17 28.73 7.40
C MET A 128 -4.70 27.31 7.70
N SER A 129 -5.10 26.72 8.83
CA SER A 129 -4.80 25.32 9.17
C SER A 129 -5.35 24.36 8.13
N PHE A 130 -6.59 24.61 7.66
CA PHE A 130 -7.21 23.79 6.62
C PHE A 130 -6.46 23.85 5.29
N VAL A 131 -6.14 25.06 4.82
CA VAL A 131 -5.34 25.27 3.60
C VAL A 131 -3.95 24.66 3.77
N GLY A 132 -3.31 24.87 4.91
CA GLY A 132 -2.00 24.30 5.24
C GLY A 132 -2.03 22.76 5.21
N GLY A 133 -3.02 22.13 5.82
CA GLY A 133 -3.18 20.68 5.83
C GLY A 133 -3.50 20.10 4.45
N ALA A 134 -4.27 20.81 3.61
CA ALA A 134 -4.49 20.42 2.22
C ALA A 134 -3.19 20.49 1.40
N LEU A 135 -2.37 21.54 1.58
CA LEU A 135 -1.06 21.67 0.93
C LEU A 135 -0.08 20.58 1.40
N LEU A 136 -0.01 20.31 2.71
CA LEU A 136 0.79 19.23 3.27
C LEU A 136 0.37 17.87 2.72
N SER A 137 -0.93 17.63 2.60
CA SER A 137 -1.45 16.39 1.99
C SER A 137 -1.05 16.27 0.53
N ALA A 138 -1.13 17.36 -0.24
CA ALA A 138 -0.70 17.37 -1.64
C ALA A 138 0.82 17.11 -1.77
N GLN A 139 1.64 17.67 -0.88
CA GLN A 139 3.08 17.41 -0.83
C GLN A 139 3.37 15.96 -0.43
N ALA A 140 2.68 15.44 0.59
CA ALA A 140 2.82 14.06 1.05
C ALA A 140 2.52 13.05 -0.07
N ILE A 141 1.51 13.31 -0.91
CA ILE A 141 1.23 12.47 -2.09
C ILE A 141 2.38 12.55 -3.10
N ARG A 142 2.95 13.74 -3.36
CA ARG A 142 4.09 13.88 -4.28
C ARG A 142 5.30 13.10 -3.78
N VAL A 143 5.65 13.26 -2.50
CA VAL A 143 6.76 12.54 -1.87
C VAL A 143 6.52 11.03 -1.87
N GLY A 144 5.31 10.59 -1.50
CA GLY A 144 4.95 9.17 -1.49
C GLY A 144 5.02 8.52 -2.87
N ARG A 145 4.67 9.25 -3.93
CA ARG A 145 4.85 8.80 -5.31
C ARG A 145 6.31 8.65 -5.70
N THR A 146 7.15 9.64 -5.40
CA THR A 146 8.59 9.52 -5.69
C THR A 146 9.24 8.35 -4.94
N ALA A 147 8.75 8.04 -3.72
CA ALA A 147 9.19 6.87 -2.97
C ALA A 147 8.68 5.54 -3.57
N ALA A 148 7.46 5.52 -4.11
CA ALA A 148 6.91 4.35 -4.79
C ALA A 148 7.65 4.03 -6.10
N GLU A 149 8.01 5.06 -6.87
CA GLU A 149 8.81 4.92 -8.10
C GLU A 149 10.20 4.34 -7.81
N ARG A 150 10.84 4.78 -6.71
CA ARG A 150 12.08 4.17 -6.21
C ARG A 150 11.87 2.70 -5.82
N GLY A 151 10.77 2.38 -5.15
CA GLY A 151 10.41 1.01 -4.79
C GLY A 151 10.26 0.09 -6.00
N SER A 152 9.60 0.55 -7.07
CA SER A 152 9.46 -0.24 -8.31
C SER A 152 10.79 -0.43 -9.03
N SER A 153 11.66 0.58 -9.05
CA SER A 153 12.99 0.43 -9.66
C SER A 153 13.86 -0.59 -8.90
N VAL A 154 13.81 -0.60 -7.56
CA VAL A 154 14.52 -1.59 -6.75
C VAL A 154 13.93 -3.00 -6.93
N ALA A 155 12.61 -3.11 -7.08
CA ALA A 155 11.96 -4.39 -7.37
C ALA A 155 12.33 -4.91 -8.77
N GLN A 156 12.43 -4.03 -9.77
CA GLN A 156 12.89 -4.37 -11.12
C GLN A 156 14.34 -4.82 -11.11
N VAL A 157 15.25 -4.08 -10.45
CA VAL A 157 16.66 -4.48 -10.32
C VAL A 157 16.79 -5.83 -9.60
N LYS A 158 15.97 -6.09 -8.57
CA LYS A 158 15.94 -7.40 -7.89
C LYS A 158 15.37 -8.51 -8.77
N ALA A 159 14.42 -8.21 -9.66
CA ALA A 159 13.86 -9.17 -10.60
C ALA A 159 14.87 -9.49 -11.72
N GLU A 160 15.55 -8.48 -12.25
CA GLU A 160 16.62 -8.61 -13.23
C GLU A 160 17.81 -9.38 -12.65
N ALA A 161 18.21 -9.10 -11.40
CA ALA A 161 19.26 -9.87 -10.71
C ALA A 161 18.89 -11.37 -10.58
N ARG A 162 17.66 -11.67 -10.18
CA ARG A 162 17.19 -13.07 -10.13
C ARG A 162 17.13 -13.71 -11.51
N GLN A 163 16.72 -12.99 -12.55
CA GLN A 163 16.75 -13.52 -13.92
C GLN A 163 18.17 -13.86 -14.37
N SER A 164 19.14 -12.99 -14.09
CA SER A 164 20.55 -13.26 -14.43
C SER A 164 21.13 -14.48 -13.68
N GLU A 165 20.73 -14.68 -12.43
CA GLU A 165 21.10 -15.90 -11.68
C GLU A 165 20.48 -17.15 -12.31
N TYR A 166 19.19 -17.10 -12.69
CA TYR A 166 18.51 -18.22 -13.37
C TYR A 166 19.14 -18.55 -14.73
N ASP A 167 19.50 -17.54 -15.53
CA ASP A 167 20.16 -17.74 -16.81
C ASP A 167 21.55 -18.36 -16.65
N GLU A 168 22.26 -18.02 -15.57
CA GLU A 168 23.55 -18.64 -15.23
C GLU A 168 23.39 -20.10 -14.82
N PHE A 169 22.36 -20.44 -14.04
CA PHE A 169 22.02 -21.83 -13.71
C PHE A 169 21.62 -22.64 -14.96
N LEU A 170 20.86 -22.05 -15.89
CA LEU A 170 20.49 -22.71 -17.15
C LEU A 170 21.72 -23.01 -18.00
N LYS A 171 22.64 -22.04 -18.17
CA LYS A 171 23.89 -22.27 -18.91
C LYS A 171 24.79 -23.32 -18.26
N ALA A 172 24.88 -23.32 -16.94
CA ALA A 172 25.64 -24.33 -16.21
C ALA A 172 25.04 -25.74 -16.41
N ALA A 173 23.70 -25.85 -16.36
CA ALA A 173 22.99 -27.10 -16.61
C ALA A 173 23.14 -27.59 -18.06
N GLU A 174 23.08 -26.70 -19.05
CA GLU A 174 23.34 -27.03 -20.46
C GLU A 174 24.79 -27.52 -20.67
N ALA A 175 25.77 -26.86 -20.03
CA ALA A 175 27.17 -27.26 -20.14
C ALA A 175 27.43 -28.64 -19.50
N ASP A 176 26.82 -28.93 -18.36
CA ASP A 176 26.93 -30.25 -17.73
C ASP A 176 26.15 -31.33 -18.47
N GLY A 177 25.00 -31.01 -19.05
CA GLY A 177 24.27 -31.90 -19.97
C GLY A 177 25.11 -32.28 -21.19
N ALA A 178 25.73 -31.29 -21.84
CA ALA A 178 26.63 -31.52 -22.98
C ALA A 178 27.85 -32.38 -22.61
N ARG A 179 28.39 -32.25 -21.39
CA ARG A 179 29.48 -33.12 -20.89
C ARG A 179 29.01 -34.56 -20.68
N MET A 180 27.79 -34.77 -20.20
CA MET A 180 27.24 -36.12 -20.07
C MET A 180 27.03 -36.77 -21.45
N GLU A 181 26.49 -36.05 -22.43
CA GLU A 181 26.32 -36.56 -23.79
C GLU A 181 27.66 -36.94 -24.45
N GLN A 182 28.71 -36.14 -24.25
CA GLN A 182 30.06 -36.48 -24.71
C GLN A 182 30.59 -37.76 -24.04
N ARG A 183 30.30 -37.95 -22.75
CA ARG A 183 30.71 -39.15 -22.01
C ARG A 183 29.96 -40.38 -22.48
N ASP A 184 28.66 -40.27 -22.76
CA ASP A 184 27.83 -41.35 -23.28
C ASP A 184 28.21 -41.70 -24.72
N GLN A 185 28.49 -40.71 -25.58
CA GLN A 185 29.00 -40.97 -26.93
C GLN A 185 30.40 -41.60 -26.91
N ALA A 186 31.28 -41.17 -26.00
CA ALA A 186 32.59 -41.80 -25.82
C ALA A 186 32.46 -43.24 -25.29
N ALA A 187 31.52 -43.51 -24.37
CA ALA A 187 31.23 -44.84 -23.88
C ALA A 187 30.61 -45.74 -24.97
N ALA A 188 29.70 -45.20 -25.79
CA ALA A 188 29.10 -45.91 -26.92
C ALA A 188 30.12 -46.21 -28.05
N ALA A 189 31.04 -45.27 -28.33
CA ALA A 189 32.14 -45.47 -29.26
C ALA A 189 33.16 -46.50 -28.74
N ALA A 190 33.38 -46.56 -27.43
CA ALA A 190 34.21 -47.61 -26.81
C ALA A 190 33.53 -48.99 -26.80
N ALA A 191 32.20 -49.05 -26.85
CA ALA A 191 31.42 -50.30 -26.86
C ALA A 191 31.26 -50.93 -28.26
N ALA A 192 31.65 -50.24 -29.34
CA ALA A 192 31.66 -50.77 -30.70
C ALA A 192 33.12 -51.04 -31.14
N PRO A 193 33.74 -52.16 -30.71
CA PRO A 193 33.42 -53.46 -31.29
C PRO A 193 33.53 -54.63 -30.28
N ALA A 194 32.39 -55.17 -29.83
CA ALA A 194 32.32 -56.53 -29.27
C ALA A 194 30.91 -57.11 -29.50
N ALA A 195 30.57 -57.38 -30.76
CA ALA A 195 29.45 -58.25 -31.08
C ALA A 195 29.91 -59.71 -30.97
N ALA A 196 29.45 -60.44 -29.95
CA ALA A 196 28.87 -61.79 -30.05
C ALA A 196 28.86 -62.53 -28.69
N ALA A 197 27.70 -62.56 -28.04
CA ALA A 197 27.17 -63.77 -27.37
C ALA A 197 25.71 -63.55 -26.95
N PRO A 198 24.76 -64.43 -27.31
CA PRO A 198 23.40 -64.39 -26.78
C PRO A 198 23.35 -65.22 -25.49
N SER A 199 22.80 -64.64 -24.43
CA SER A 199 22.42 -65.38 -23.23
C SER A 199 20.98 -65.06 -22.87
N THR A 200 20.20 -66.12 -22.88
CA THR A 200 18.77 -66.27 -22.62
C THR A 200 18.36 -65.79 -21.22
N SER A 201 17.24 -65.05 -21.16
CA SER A 201 16.33 -64.88 -20.00
C SER A 201 15.94 -66.24 -19.37
N PRO A 202 15.39 -66.35 -18.13
CA PRO A 202 14.32 -65.49 -17.58
C PRO A 202 14.26 -65.31 -16.03
N VAL A 203 13.22 -64.58 -15.60
CA VAL A 203 12.39 -64.76 -14.37
C VAL A 203 12.31 -63.54 -13.43
N THR A 204 11.07 -63.02 -13.39
CA THR A 204 10.43 -62.12 -12.40
C THR A 204 10.08 -62.89 -11.11
N PRO A 205 10.19 -62.29 -9.91
CA PRO A 205 9.02 -61.97 -9.07
C PRO A 205 9.18 -60.58 -8.43
N GLU A 206 8.19 -59.67 -8.47
CA GLU A 206 6.99 -59.58 -7.62
C GLU A 206 7.28 -59.35 -6.12
N GLY A 207 6.84 -58.19 -5.61
CA GLY A 207 6.60 -57.91 -4.19
C GLY A 207 7.60 -56.98 -3.50
N GLN A 208 7.16 -55.79 -3.06
CA GLN A 208 6.82 -55.53 -1.64
C GLN A 208 6.97 -54.04 -1.25
N ASP A 209 5.82 -53.47 -0.87
CA ASP A 209 5.52 -52.46 0.16
C ASP A 209 6.28 -51.13 0.30
N SER A 210 5.43 -50.10 0.41
CA SER A 210 5.64 -48.68 0.76
C SER A 210 6.39 -48.45 2.10
N PRO A 211 6.79 -47.20 2.41
CA PRO A 211 5.83 -46.33 3.10
C PRO A 211 5.79 -44.87 2.61
N GLN A 212 4.59 -44.31 2.75
CA GLN A 212 4.27 -42.89 2.75
C GLN A 212 5.06 -42.16 3.86
N GLY A 213 5.80 -41.11 3.51
CA GLY A 213 6.25 -40.05 4.43
C GLY A 213 5.63 -38.73 3.94
N GLU A 214 4.55 -38.27 4.56
CA GLU A 214 4.54 -37.39 5.75
C GLU A 214 4.61 -35.90 5.36
N ALA A 215 3.47 -35.23 5.58
CA ALA A 215 3.23 -33.83 5.27
C ALA A 215 3.90 -32.88 6.27
N PRO A 216 4.35 -31.69 5.87
CA PRO A 216 4.52 -30.58 6.79
C PRO A 216 3.25 -29.71 6.82
N LYS A 217 2.63 -29.67 8.00
CA LYS A 217 1.63 -28.68 8.41
C LYS A 217 2.28 -27.28 8.44
N THR A 218 1.68 -26.31 7.77
CA THR A 218 1.91 -24.88 8.03
C THR A 218 0.92 -24.40 9.10
N PRO A 219 1.37 -23.91 10.27
CA PRO A 219 0.52 -23.15 11.17
C PRO A 219 0.45 -21.68 10.72
N ALA A 220 -0.73 -21.12 10.92
CA ALA A 220 -1.03 -19.70 10.75
C ALA A 220 -0.32 -18.84 11.80
N ALA A 221 0.05 -17.63 11.39
CA ALA A 221 0.14 -16.44 12.23
C ALA A 221 -0.14 -15.21 11.35
#